data_AF-A8EUG5-F1
#
_entry.id   AF-A8EUG5-F1
#
_cell.length_a   1.000
_cell.length_b   1.000
_cell.length_c   1.000
_cell.angle_alpha   90.00
_cell.angle_beta   90.00
_cell.angle_gamma   90.00
#
_symmetry.space_group_name_H-M   'P 1'
#
loop_
_entity.id
_entity.type
_entity.pdbx_description
1 polymer ?
#
loop_
_entity_poly.entity_id
_entity_poly.type
_entity_poly.pdbx_seq_one_letter_code
_entity_poly.pdbx_strand_id
1 'polypeptide(L)'
;MNIDDFISSNKPRSKKSIFDEHIEDINKLLELNYSQKQVIEYLKAKCKNKTGLSEQNLSFYLRKSKNKITIEPKSINKEKLKNAVKENTEKKPIDIFANLKGKDSKTSL
;
A
#
# COMPACT_ATOMS: atom_id res chain seq x y z
N MET A 1 35.99 -10.50 -28.00
CA MET A 1 35.05 -10.51 -26.85
C MET A 1 35.86 -10.06 -25.65
N ASN A 2 35.48 -8.96 -24.99
CA ASN A 2 36.29 -8.35 -23.94
C ASN A 2 36.11 -9.11 -22.61
N ILE A 3 37.18 -9.33 -21.86
CA ILE A 3 37.10 -10.10 -20.59
C ILE A 3 36.20 -9.37 -19.58
N ASP A 4 36.22 -8.05 -19.59
CA ASP A 4 35.40 -7.18 -18.74
C ASP A 4 33.91 -7.27 -19.11
N ASP A 5 33.59 -7.46 -20.39
CA ASP A 5 32.22 -7.69 -20.86
C ASP A 5 31.70 -9.07 -20.41
N PHE A 6 32.59 -10.07 -20.32
CA PHE A 6 32.25 -11.40 -19.81
C PHE A 6 32.03 -11.40 -18.29
N ILE A 7 32.87 -10.69 -17.53
CA ILE A 7 32.73 -10.59 -16.07
C ILE A 7 31.49 -9.77 -15.69
N SER A 8 31.21 -8.67 -16.39
CA SER A 8 30.03 -7.83 -16.14
C SER A 8 28.71 -8.52 -16.49
N SER A 9 28.67 -9.31 -17.56
CA SER A 9 27.49 -10.10 -17.95
C SER A 9 27.18 -11.26 -17.00
N ASN A 10 28.19 -11.80 -16.31
CA ASN A 10 28.03 -12.88 -15.34
C ASN A 10 27.86 -12.41 -13.88
N LYS A 11 27.92 -11.11 -13.60
CA LYS A 11 27.70 -10.61 -12.25
C LYS A 11 26.24 -10.85 -11.85
N PRO A 12 25.95 -11.56 -10.73
CA PRO A 12 24.58 -11.78 -10.31
C PRO A 12 23.92 -10.41 -10.07
N ARG A 13 22.86 -10.12 -10.85
CA ARG A 13 22.09 -8.89 -10.66
C ARG A 13 21.55 -8.90 -9.23
N SER A 14 21.78 -7.80 -8.50
CA SER A 14 21.15 -7.60 -7.19
C SER A 14 19.66 -7.83 -7.31
N LYS A 15 19.07 -8.64 -6.43
CA LYS A 15 17.63 -8.97 -6.44
C LYS A 15 16.82 -7.71 -6.15
N LYS A 16 16.50 -6.93 -7.19
CA LYS A 16 15.64 -5.76 -7.12
C LYS A 16 14.19 -6.25 -7.20
N SER A 17 13.29 -5.65 -6.41
CA SER A 17 11.87 -5.99 -6.55
C SER A 17 11.38 -5.53 -7.92
N ILE A 18 10.47 -6.28 -8.52
CA ILE A 18 9.81 -5.85 -9.77
C ILE A 18 9.06 -4.53 -9.58
N PHE A 19 8.60 -4.24 -8.37
CA PHE A 19 7.99 -2.94 -8.04
C PHE A 19 9.02 -1.82 -8.00
N ASP A 20 10.25 -2.08 -7.57
CA ASP A 20 11.35 -1.10 -7.57
C ASP A 20 11.88 -0.85 -8.98
N GLU A 21 11.76 -1.82 -9.89
CA GLU A 21 12.11 -1.67 -11.31
C GLU A 21 11.09 -0.84 -12.07
N HIS A 22 9.81 -0.90 -11.69
CA HIS A 22 8.71 -0.23 -12.36
C HIS A 22 8.05 0.89 -11.53
N ILE A 23 8.77 1.47 -10.57
CA ILE A 23 8.20 2.46 -9.63
C ILE A 23 7.65 3.71 -10.34
N GLU A 24 8.32 4.17 -11.40
CA GLU A 24 7.89 5.33 -12.18
C GLU A 24 6.56 5.06 -12.91
N ASP A 25 6.43 3.90 -13.54
CA ASP A 25 5.19 3.47 -14.17
C ASP A 25 4.05 3.35 -13.15
N ILE A 26 4.34 2.74 -12.00
CA ILE A 26 3.38 2.55 -10.91
C ILE A 26 2.87 3.90 -10.42
N ASN A 27 3.77 4.85 -10.14
CA ASN A 27 3.39 6.18 -9.66
C ASN A 27 2.55 6.92 -10.71
N LYS A 28 2.95 6.91 -11.98
CA LYS A 28 2.18 7.53 -13.07
C LYS A 28 0.77 6.96 -13.19
N LEU A 29 0.61 5.64 -13.09
CA LEU A 29 -0.72 5.02 -13.14
C LEU A 29 -1.57 5.40 -11.92
N LEU A 30 -0.97 5.46 -10.73
CA LEU A 30 -1.69 5.87 -9.53
C LEU A 30 -2.10 7.35 -9.58
N GLU A 31 -1.28 8.24 -10.15
CA GLU A 31 -1.60 9.66 -10.38
C GLU A 31 -2.77 9.83 -11.36
N LEU A 32 -2.86 8.95 -12.36
CA LEU A 32 -3.97 8.89 -13.31
C LEU A 32 -5.23 8.21 -12.74
N ASN A 33 -5.29 7.97 -11.42
CA ASN A 33 -6.39 7.33 -10.71
C ASN A 33 -6.69 5.88 -11.16
N TYR A 34 -5.71 5.16 -11.72
CA TYR A 34 -5.88 3.74 -11.95
C TYR A 34 -5.91 2.97 -10.62
N SER A 35 -6.80 1.98 -10.55
CA SER A 35 -6.89 1.07 -9.41
C SER A 35 -5.64 0.19 -9.30
N GLN A 36 -5.33 -0.31 -8.10
CA GLN A 36 -4.22 -1.25 -7.91
C GLN A 36 -4.36 -2.52 -8.77
N LYS A 37 -5.59 -2.96 -9.04
CA LYS A 37 -5.88 -4.06 -9.97
C LYS A 37 -5.38 -3.75 -11.38
N GLN A 38 -5.72 -2.58 -11.92
CA GLN A 38 -5.29 -2.14 -13.24
C GLN A 38 -3.77 -1.97 -13.33
N VAL A 39 -3.14 -1.46 -12.26
CA VAL A 39 -1.67 -1.38 -12.17
C VAL A 39 -1.04 -2.78 -12.23
N ILE A 40 -1.61 -3.75 -11.52
CA ILE A 40 -1.13 -5.15 -11.57
C ILE A 40 -1.34 -5.77 -12.95
N GLU A 41 -2.47 -5.54 -13.60
CA GLU A 41 -2.72 -6.02 -14.97
C GLU A 41 -1.71 -5.45 -15.96
N TYR A 42 -1.42 -4.15 -15.89
CA TYR A 42 -0.36 -3.51 -16.67
C TYR A 42 1.01 -4.14 -16.41
N LEU A 43 1.40 -4.32 -15.15
CA LEU A 43 2.68 -4.93 -14.80
C LEU A 43 2.77 -6.38 -15.29
N LYS A 44 1.68 -7.16 -15.22
CA LYS A 44 1.62 -8.53 -15.75
C LYS A 44 1.75 -8.60 -17.26
N ALA A 45 1.31 -7.56 -17.98
CA ALA A 45 1.49 -7.45 -19.43
C ALA A 45 2.92 -7.02 -19.80
N LYS A 46 3.53 -6.13 -19.00
CA LYS A 46 4.88 -5.59 -19.24
C LYS A 46 6.01 -6.55 -18.83
N CYS A 47 5.82 -7.28 -17.73
CA CYS A 47 6.86 -8.12 -17.13
C CYS A 47 6.82 -9.55 -17.68
N LYS A 48 7.99 -10.12 -18.01
CA LYS A 48 8.11 -11.55 -18.36
C LYS A 48 7.82 -12.45 -17.16
N ASN A 49 8.24 -12.04 -15.96
CA ASN A 49 7.96 -12.75 -14.71
C ASN A 49 6.73 -12.17 -14.01
N LYS A 50 5.74 -13.03 -13.72
CA LYS A 50 4.47 -12.63 -13.09
C LYS A 50 4.41 -12.97 -11.60
N THR A 51 5.43 -13.66 -11.08
CA THR A 51 5.47 -14.11 -9.68
C THR A 51 5.47 -12.92 -8.73
N GLY A 52 4.57 -12.94 -7.76
CA GLY A 52 4.46 -11.87 -6.76
C GLY A 52 3.73 -10.60 -7.23
N LEU A 53 3.25 -10.54 -8.49
CA LEU A 53 2.39 -9.45 -8.97
C LEU A 53 0.94 -9.67 -8.52
N SER A 54 0.64 -9.26 -7.29
CA SER A 54 -0.71 -9.24 -6.71
C SER A 54 -1.04 -7.88 -6.12
N GLU A 55 -2.32 -7.55 -6.05
CA GLU A 55 -2.80 -6.30 -5.44
C GLU A 55 -2.35 -6.20 -3.98
N GLN A 56 -2.36 -7.31 -3.24
CA GLN A 56 -1.88 -7.37 -1.85
C GLN A 56 -0.40 -7.01 -1.75
N ASN A 57 0.44 -7.53 -2.65
CA ASN A 57 1.88 -7.25 -2.64
C ASN A 57 2.16 -5.80 -3.04
N LEU A 58 1.44 -5.27 -4.03
CA LEU A 58 1.54 -3.85 -4.40
C LEU A 58 1.09 -2.95 -3.24
N SER A 59 -0.03 -3.26 -2.59
CA SER A 59 -0.51 -2.55 -1.40
C SER A 59 0.52 -2.57 -0.27
N PHE A 60 1.16 -3.73 -0.01
CA PHE A 60 2.20 -3.85 1.00
C PHE A 60 3.45 -3.04 0.63
N TYR A 61 3.87 -3.11 -0.62
CA TYR A 61 4.99 -2.34 -1.15
C TYR A 61 4.76 -0.83 -0.99
N LEU A 62 3.59 -0.33 -1.39
CA LEU A 62 3.20 1.08 -1.28
C LEU A 62 3.08 1.55 0.18
N ARG A 63 2.73 0.67 1.12
CA ARG A 63 2.74 0.99 2.55
C ARG A 63 4.16 1.09 3.10
N LYS A 64 5.03 0.16 2.70
CA LYS A 64 6.44 0.14 3.12
C LYS A 64 7.21 1.37 2.62
N SER A 65 6.91 1.86 1.42
CA SER A 65 7.54 3.08 0.89
C SER A 65 7.09 4.33 1.64
N LYS A 66 5.80 4.43 2.01
CA LYS A 66 5.27 5.56 2.80
C LYS A 66 5.90 5.66 4.20
N ASN A 67 6.22 4.54 4.82
CA ASN A 67 6.83 4.49 6.15
C ASN A 67 8.32 4.86 6.17
N LYS A 68 8.95 5.19 5.02
CA LYS A 68 10.31 5.73 4.97
C LYS A 68 10.38 7.24 5.29
N ILE A 69 9.25 7.91 5.49
CA ILE A 69 9.18 9.33 5.87
C ILE A 69 9.06 9.46 7.39
N THR A 70 10.12 9.07 8.10
CA THR A 70 10.40 9.46 9.49
C THR A 70 11.88 9.13 9.65
N ILE A 71 12.81 10.08 9.51
CA ILE A 71 13.22 11.01 10.58
C ILE A 71 14.06 12.12 9.90
N GLU A 72 13.59 13.36 9.98
CA GLU A 72 14.34 14.50 10.52
C GLU A 72 13.32 15.57 10.91
N PRO A 73 13.13 15.88 12.21
CA PRO A 73 12.29 16.99 12.61
C PRO A 73 13.07 18.29 12.39
N LYS A 74 12.99 18.87 11.18
CA LYS A 74 13.28 20.30 11.05
C LYS A 74 12.12 21.06 11.68
N SER A 75 12.42 21.67 12.83
CA SER A 75 11.53 22.55 13.58
C SER A 75 10.99 23.65 12.68
N ILE A 76 9.71 23.57 12.33
CA ILE A 76 8.98 24.71 11.80
C ILE A 76 8.08 25.18 12.93
N ASN A 77 8.45 26.33 13.50
CA ASN A 77 7.66 27.10 14.45
C ASN A 77 6.20 27.17 13.97
N LYS A 78 5.31 26.44 14.67
CA LYS A 78 3.86 26.60 14.55
C LYS A 78 3.35 27.37 15.75
N GLU A 79 3.72 28.64 15.84
CA GLU A 79 2.80 29.61 16.44
C GLU A 79 1.52 29.59 15.60
N LYS A 80 0.36 29.47 16.24
CA LYS A 80 -1.00 29.27 15.68
C LYS A 80 -1.40 27.82 15.43
N LEU A 81 -1.59 27.07 16.52
CA LEU A 81 -2.75 26.19 16.62
C LEU A 81 -3.23 26.13 18.07
N LYS A 82 -3.65 27.29 18.61
CA LYS A 82 -4.50 27.30 19.81
C LYS A 82 -5.94 27.10 19.35
N ASN A 83 -6.64 26.20 20.05
CA ASN A 83 -8.08 25.92 19.98
C ASN A 83 -8.51 24.80 19.01
N ALA A 84 -8.14 23.57 19.36
CA ALA A 84 -9.03 22.43 19.15
C ALA A 84 -8.92 21.53 20.39
N VAL A 85 -9.84 21.75 21.33
CA VAL A 85 -10.02 20.92 22.52
C VAL A 85 -10.28 19.49 22.05
N LYS A 86 -9.29 18.60 22.26
CA LYS A 86 -9.45 17.16 22.06
C LYS A 86 -10.22 16.62 23.25
N GLU A 87 -11.54 16.50 23.11
CA GLU A 87 -12.35 15.68 23.99
C GLU A 87 -12.01 14.21 23.70
N ASN A 88 -11.29 13.59 24.63
CA ASN A 88 -10.97 12.18 24.61
C ASN A 88 -12.22 11.38 24.97
N THR A 89 -12.96 10.91 23.97
CA THR A 89 -13.90 9.80 24.17
C THR A 89 -13.31 8.56 23.52
N GLU A 90 -12.76 7.66 24.34
CA GLU A 90 -12.51 6.27 23.98
C GLU A 90 -13.81 5.65 23.47
N LYS A 91 -13.99 5.61 22.15
CA LYS A 91 -15.14 4.93 21.55
C LYS A 91 -14.82 3.44 21.52
N LYS A 92 -15.50 2.68 22.38
CA LYS A 92 -15.49 1.21 22.35
C LYS A 92 -15.97 0.71 20.96
N PRO A 93 -15.48 -0.44 20.48
CA PRO A 93 -15.96 -1.01 19.23
C PRO A 93 -17.47 -1.29 19.32
N ILE A 94 -18.20 -0.89 18.29
CA ILE A 94 -19.65 -1.06 18.19
C ILE A 94 -19.92 -2.50 17.74
N ASP A 95 -20.67 -3.27 18.54
CA ASP A 95 -21.11 -4.61 18.18
C ASP A 95 -22.40 -4.54 17.35
N ILE A 96 -22.27 -4.78 16.04
CA ILE A 96 -23.33 -4.64 15.05
C ILE A 96 -24.34 -5.80 15.13
N PHE A 97 -23.99 -6.91 15.78
CA PHE A 97 -24.82 -8.12 15.82
C PHE A 97 -25.77 -8.17 17.02
N ALA A 98 -25.64 -7.23 17.98
CA ALA A 98 -26.42 -7.22 19.21
C ALA A 98 -27.95 -7.19 18.98
N ASN A 99 -28.40 -6.57 17.89
CA ASN A 99 -29.83 -6.44 17.57
C ASN A 99 -30.33 -7.45 16.51
N LEU A 100 -29.50 -8.41 16.09
CA LEU A 100 -29.87 -9.35 15.02
C LEU A 100 -30.62 -10.60 15.52
N LYS A 101 -30.83 -10.75 16.84
CA LYS A 101 -31.63 -11.88 17.37
C LYS A 101 -33.14 -11.60 17.32
N GLY A 102 -33.75 -12.06 16.23
CA GLY A 102 -35.03 -12.77 16.18
C GLY A 102 -36.26 -12.17 16.87
N LYS A 103 -37.03 -11.36 16.14
CA LYS A 103 -38.48 -11.32 16.30
C LYS A 103 -39.03 -12.49 15.46
N ASP A 104 -39.38 -13.59 16.10
CA ASP A 104 -40.27 -14.68 15.63
C ASP A 104 -40.30 -15.68 16.81
N SER A 105 -41.31 -15.75 17.68
CA SER A 105 -42.62 -16.30 17.37
C SER A 105 -43.66 -15.91 18.44
N LYS A 106 -44.72 -15.22 18.02
CA LYS A 106 -46.03 -15.25 18.69
C LYS A 106 -47.04 -15.68 17.63
N THR A 107 -47.22 -16.98 17.47
CA THR A 107 -48.41 -17.54 16.85
C THR A 107 -49.30 -18.03 17.97
N SER A 108 -50.32 -17.23 18.24
CA SER A 108 -51.48 -17.61 19.05
C SER A 108 -52.32 -18.61 18.27
N LEU A 109 -52.69 -19.72 18.89
CA LEU A 109 -53.89 -20.52 18.60
C LEU A 109 -54.25 -21.32 19.85
#